data_AF-A0A832SKZ0-F1
#
_entry.id   AF-A0A832SKZ0-F1
#
_cell.length_a   1.000
_cell.length_b   1.000
_cell.length_c   1.000
_cell.angle_alpha   90.00
_cell.angle_beta   90.00
_cell.angle_gamma   90.00
#
_symmetry.space_group_name_H-M   'P 1'
#
loop_
_entity.id
_entity.type
_entity.pdbx_description
1 polymer ?
#
loop_
_entity_poly.entity_id
_entity_poly.type
_entity_poly.pdbx_seq_one_letter_code
_entity_poly.pdbx_strand_id
1 'polypeptide(L)'
;QIVSAPNFCEIIKCKTILVNETIDGMFPGRGSEPTPQNLSILSKTVIENKADFGIAFDGDGDRSIFCDDLGNILTGDKSALILIQHILNKNPNSLVVTCLNSSSNTELLAKKYNSKV
;
A
#
# COMPACT_ATOMS: atom_id res chain seq x y z
N GLN A 1 6.19 -2.29 -13.03
CA GLN A 1 5.66 -2.77 -11.73
C GLN A 1 4.18 -2.46 -11.59
N ILE A 2 3.66 -1.33 -12.11
CA ILE A 2 2.20 -1.09 -12.18
C ILE A 2 1.47 -1.92 -13.25
N VAL A 3 2.06 -2.07 -14.45
CA VAL A 3 1.46 -2.85 -15.57
C VAL A 3 1.33 -4.35 -15.26
N SER A 4 2.11 -4.85 -14.31
CA SER A 4 2.07 -6.25 -13.88
C SER A 4 1.07 -6.53 -12.77
N ALA A 5 0.58 -5.50 -12.07
CA ALA A 5 -0.30 -5.67 -10.92
C ALA A 5 -1.64 -6.36 -11.28
N PRO A 6 -2.34 -6.00 -12.37
CA PRO A 6 -3.58 -6.69 -12.76
C PRO A 6 -3.35 -8.19 -13.03
N ASN A 7 -2.29 -8.52 -13.78
CA ASN A 7 -1.94 -9.91 -14.09
C ASN A 7 -1.58 -10.70 -12.82
N PHE A 8 -0.87 -10.08 -11.87
CA PHE A 8 -0.57 -10.72 -10.60
C PHE A 8 -1.83 -11.02 -9.80
N CYS A 9 -2.76 -10.07 -9.72
CA CYS A 9 -4.05 -10.26 -9.06
C CYS A 9 -4.87 -11.40 -9.68
N GLU A 10 -4.82 -11.56 -11.00
CA GLU A 10 -5.46 -12.69 -11.69
C GLU A 10 -4.83 -14.04 -11.28
N ILE A 11 -3.48 -14.11 -11.20
CA ILE A 11 -2.76 -15.31 -10.76
C ILE A 11 -3.18 -15.74 -9.34
N ILE A 12 -3.36 -14.78 -8.43
CA ILE A 12 -3.83 -15.04 -7.06
C ILE A 12 -5.36 -15.13 -6.94
N LYS A 13 -6.08 -15.12 -8.07
CA LYS A 13 -7.55 -15.25 -8.17
C LYS A 13 -8.32 -14.14 -7.45
N CYS A 14 -7.79 -12.94 -7.42
CA CYS A 14 -8.49 -11.75 -6.93
C CYS A 14 -9.42 -11.19 -8.01
N LYS A 15 -10.61 -10.76 -7.62
CA LYS A 15 -11.48 -9.94 -8.47
C LYS A 15 -10.93 -8.51 -8.47
N THR A 16 -10.54 -8.01 -9.64
CA THR A 16 -9.94 -6.67 -9.79
C THR A 16 -10.92 -5.67 -10.37
N ILE A 17 -10.80 -4.42 -9.90
CA ILE A 17 -11.45 -3.25 -10.47
C ILE A 17 -10.34 -2.26 -10.76
N LEU A 18 -10.18 -1.88 -12.03
CA LEU A 18 -9.11 -0.99 -12.46
C LEU A 18 -9.61 0.45 -12.53
N VAL A 19 -8.77 1.38 -12.08
CA VAL A 19 -9.02 2.82 -12.10
C VAL A 19 -7.82 3.48 -12.74
N ASN A 20 -8.04 4.39 -13.69
CA ASN A 20 -6.99 5.03 -14.49
C ASN A 20 -6.07 4.00 -15.19
N GLU A 21 -6.66 2.97 -15.83
CA GLU A 21 -5.93 1.86 -16.44
C GLU A 21 -5.11 2.24 -17.69
N THR A 22 -5.54 3.29 -18.39
CA THR A 22 -4.88 3.76 -19.61
C THR A 22 -3.56 4.43 -19.25
N ILE A 23 -2.46 3.91 -19.80
CA ILE A 23 -1.13 4.49 -19.64
C ILE A 23 -1.05 5.79 -20.44
N ASP A 24 -1.05 6.92 -19.74
CA ASP A 24 -0.94 8.26 -20.32
C ASP A 24 0.00 9.13 -19.47
N GLY A 25 1.09 9.60 -20.08
CA GLY A 25 2.11 10.45 -19.45
C GLY A 25 1.62 11.86 -19.09
N MET A 26 0.43 12.25 -19.56
CA MET A 26 -0.22 13.50 -19.17
C MET A 26 -1.00 13.38 -17.84
N PHE A 27 -1.13 12.18 -17.28
CA PHE A 27 -1.77 11.91 -15.99
C PHE A 27 -3.18 12.56 -15.83
N PRO A 28 -4.13 12.29 -16.75
CA PRO A 28 -5.41 13.01 -16.79
C PRO A 28 -6.34 12.72 -15.59
N GLY A 29 -6.19 11.57 -14.91
CA GLY A 29 -7.03 11.19 -13.78
C GLY A 29 -6.58 11.76 -12.44
N ARG A 30 -5.28 11.66 -12.14
CA ARG A 30 -4.61 12.22 -10.97
C ARG A 30 -3.11 12.34 -11.24
N GLY A 31 -2.39 13.17 -10.48
CA GLY A 31 -0.93 13.20 -10.52
C GLY A 31 -0.31 11.83 -10.25
N SER A 32 0.92 11.62 -10.74
CA SER A 32 1.63 10.33 -10.63
C SER A 32 1.79 9.85 -9.19
N GLU A 33 1.99 10.77 -8.24
CA GLU A 33 2.23 10.43 -6.84
C GLU A 33 0.93 10.05 -6.08
N PRO A 34 0.89 8.90 -5.38
CA PRO A 34 -0.28 8.41 -4.65
C PRO A 34 -0.40 9.07 -3.26
N THR A 35 -0.45 10.40 -3.20
CA THR A 35 -0.71 11.13 -1.95
C THR A 35 -2.18 10.98 -1.53
N PRO A 36 -2.53 11.04 -0.23
CA PRO A 36 -3.93 10.91 0.21
C PRO A 36 -4.91 11.84 -0.50
N GLN A 37 -4.48 13.05 -0.85
CA GLN A 37 -5.27 14.05 -1.58
C GLN A 37 -5.60 13.60 -3.01
N ASN A 38 -4.73 12.80 -3.63
CA ASN A 38 -4.89 12.28 -4.99
C ASN A 38 -5.70 10.97 -5.05
N LEU A 39 -6.10 10.39 -3.91
CA LEU A 39 -6.69 9.04 -3.84
C LEU A 39 -8.19 9.02 -3.52
N SER A 40 -8.89 10.15 -3.68
CA SER A 40 -10.34 10.24 -3.49
C SER A 40 -11.12 9.28 -4.39
N ILE A 41 -10.68 9.12 -5.65
CA ILE A 41 -11.30 8.19 -6.61
C ILE A 41 -11.14 6.74 -6.12
N LEU A 42 -9.94 6.34 -5.69
CA LEU A 42 -9.69 5.00 -5.15
C LEU A 42 -10.61 4.70 -3.96
N SER A 43 -10.63 5.59 -2.98
CA SER A 43 -11.46 5.48 -1.78
C SER A 43 -12.93 5.30 -2.14
N LYS A 44 -13.44 6.14 -3.04
CA LYS A 44 -14.83 6.06 -3.52
C LYS A 44 -15.11 4.75 -4.26
N THR A 45 -14.22 4.31 -5.15
CA THR A 45 -14.37 3.05 -5.88
C THR A 45 -14.43 1.85 -4.94
N VAL A 46 -13.61 1.82 -3.88
CA VAL A 46 -13.64 0.75 -2.87
C VAL A 46 -15.02 0.68 -2.20
N ILE A 47 -15.52 1.82 -1.71
CA ILE A 47 -16.82 1.89 -1.02
C ILE A 47 -17.97 1.49 -1.96
N GLU A 48 -18.01 2.07 -3.16
CA GLU A 48 -19.10 1.86 -4.13
C GLU A 48 -19.20 0.39 -4.59
N ASN A 49 -18.07 -0.28 -4.71
CA ASN A 49 -18.01 -1.66 -5.16
C ASN A 49 -17.95 -2.68 -4.01
N LYS A 50 -17.94 -2.21 -2.75
CA LYS A 50 -17.74 -3.05 -1.55
C LYS A 50 -16.50 -3.94 -1.69
N ALA A 51 -15.41 -3.35 -2.18
CA ALA A 51 -14.15 -4.07 -2.33
C ALA A 51 -13.51 -4.29 -0.95
N ASP A 52 -12.78 -5.40 -0.78
CA ASP A 52 -12.13 -5.73 0.50
C ASP A 52 -11.00 -4.75 0.86
N PHE A 53 -10.32 -4.19 -0.15
CA PHE A 53 -9.32 -3.13 -0.02
C PHE A 53 -8.98 -2.56 -1.40
N GLY A 54 -8.25 -1.44 -1.41
CA GLY A 54 -7.71 -0.81 -2.62
C GLY A 54 -6.18 -0.64 -2.55
N ILE A 55 -5.54 -0.57 -3.72
CA ILE A 55 -4.12 -0.27 -3.87
C ILE A 55 -3.94 0.82 -4.93
N ALA A 56 -3.13 1.83 -4.63
CA ALA A 56 -2.64 2.80 -5.60
C ALA A 56 -1.13 2.74 -5.70
N PHE A 57 -0.62 2.90 -6.92
CA PHE A 57 0.80 2.92 -7.22
C PHE A 57 1.24 4.31 -7.70
N ASP A 58 2.54 4.59 -7.68
CA ASP A 58 3.08 5.73 -8.41
C ASP A 58 3.42 5.38 -9.87
N GLY A 59 4.01 6.34 -10.61
CA GLY A 59 4.11 6.27 -12.06
C GLY A 59 4.95 5.11 -12.60
N ASP A 60 6.09 4.82 -11.98
CA ASP A 60 6.95 3.66 -12.28
C ASP A 60 6.57 2.42 -11.46
N GLY A 61 5.92 2.63 -10.31
CA GLY A 61 5.22 1.62 -9.53
C GLY A 61 6.09 0.95 -8.49
N ASP A 62 7.12 1.63 -7.99
CA ASP A 62 7.96 1.17 -6.89
C ASP A 62 7.31 1.46 -5.52
N ARG A 63 6.38 2.42 -5.46
CA ARG A 63 5.61 2.77 -4.27
C ARG A 63 4.15 2.31 -4.39
N SER A 64 3.61 1.89 -3.26
CA SER A 64 2.19 1.54 -3.14
C SER A 64 1.56 2.11 -1.87
N ILE A 65 0.34 2.60 -1.98
CA ILE A 65 -0.51 3.05 -0.87
C ILE A 65 -1.78 2.21 -0.85
N PHE A 66 -2.23 1.85 0.35
CA PHE A 66 -3.38 0.99 0.55
C PHE A 66 -4.60 1.80 1.02
N CYS A 67 -5.79 1.30 0.70
CA CYS A 67 -7.07 1.81 1.17
C CYS A 67 -7.83 0.65 1.82
N ASP A 68 -8.40 0.85 3.01
CA ASP A 68 -9.25 -0.17 3.63
C ASP A 68 -10.66 -0.21 2.99
N ASP A 69 -11.46 -1.19 3.39
CA ASP A 69 -12.84 -1.43 2.95
C ASP A 69 -13.82 -0.29 3.28
N LEU A 70 -13.48 0.53 4.26
CA LEU A 70 -14.23 1.73 4.65
C LEU A 70 -13.82 2.97 3.83
N GLY A 71 -12.88 2.81 2.89
CA GLY A 71 -12.37 3.89 2.06
C GLY A 71 -11.31 4.76 2.73
N ASN A 72 -10.75 4.36 3.87
CA ASN A 72 -9.69 5.12 4.53
C ASN A 72 -8.34 4.83 3.87
N ILE A 73 -7.63 5.88 3.49
CA ILE A 73 -6.27 5.78 2.97
C ILE A 73 -5.30 5.48 4.12
N LEU A 74 -4.55 4.40 4.00
CA LEU A 74 -3.49 4.00 4.92
C LEU A 74 -2.18 4.68 4.50
N THR A 75 -1.55 5.39 5.43
CA THR A 75 -0.21 5.95 5.18
C THR A 75 0.81 4.83 4.98
N GLY A 76 1.93 5.14 4.30
CA GLY A 76 3.02 4.19 4.09
C GLY A 76 3.54 3.57 5.40
N ASP A 77 3.59 4.36 6.49
CA ASP A 77 3.95 3.84 7.81
C ASP A 77 2.97 2.80 8.33
N LYS A 78 1.65 2.99 8.13
CA LYS A 78 0.64 2.02 8.59
C LYS A 78 0.75 0.70 7.84
N SER A 79 0.90 0.74 6.51
CA SER A 79 1.10 -0.47 5.72
C SER A 79 2.43 -1.15 6.05
N ALA A 80 3.50 -0.38 6.24
CA ALA A 80 4.80 -0.91 6.67
C ALA A 80 4.71 -1.64 8.02
N LEU A 81 3.99 -1.10 9.01
CA LEU A 81 3.82 -1.77 10.31
C LEU A 81 3.16 -3.15 10.19
N ILE A 82 2.15 -3.28 9.34
CA ILE A 82 1.47 -4.58 9.08
C ILE A 82 2.46 -5.57 8.46
N LEU A 83 3.24 -5.13 7.48
CA LEU A 83 4.25 -5.97 6.82
C LEU A 83 5.38 -6.38 7.78
N ILE A 84 5.90 -5.44 8.56
CA ILE A 84 6.94 -5.68 9.57
C ILE A 84 6.42 -6.70 10.58
N GLN A 85 5.19 -6.53 11.09
CA GLN A 85 4.60 -7.48 12.02
C GLN A 85 4.51 -8.89 11.42
N HIS A 86 4.05 -8.99 10.17
CA HIS A 86 3.96 -10.27 9.47
C HIS A 86 5.33 -10.94 9.31
N ILE A 87 6.36 -10.18 8.95
CA ILE A 87 7.73 -10.70 8.75
C ILE A 87 8.35 -11.11 10.09
N LEU A 88 8.23 -10.29 11.13
CA LEU A 88 8.82 -10.56 12.45
C LEU A 88 8.11 -11.71 13.19
N ASN A 89 6.82 -11.94 12.94
CA ASN A 89 6.13 -13.15 13.41
C ASN A 89 6.80 -14.43 12.90
N LYS A 90 7.37 -14.41 11.69
CA LYS A 90 8.06 -15.55 11.08
C LYS A 90 9.57 -15.55 11.39
N ASN A 91 10.16 -14.37 11.56
CA ASN A 91 11.59 -14.17 11.73
C ASN A 91 11.88 -13.24 12.93
N PRO A 92 11.69 -13.72 14.18
CA PRO A 92 12.00 -12.92 15.36
C PRO A 92 13.51 -12.63 15.48
N ASN A 93 13.88 -11.65 16.30
CA ASN A 93 15.27 -11.18 16.49
C ASN A 93 15.95 -10.62 15.22
N SER A 94 15.17 -10.10 14.27
CA SER A 94 15.70 -9.54 13.02
C SER A 94 16.02 -8.04 13.15
N LEU A 95 16.76 -7.49 12.18
CA LEU A 95 16.98 -6.05 12.03
C LEU A 95 15.95 -5.46 11.04
N VAL A 96 15.31 -4.37 11.41
CA VAL A 96 14.34 -3.62 10.58
C VAL A 96 14.95 -2.26 10.24
N VAL A 97 15.33 -2.04 8.99
CA VAL A 97 15.88 -0.74 8.56
C VAL A 97 14.74 0.19 8.16
N THR A 98 14.71 1.41 8.72
CA THR A 98 13.68 2.42 8.42
C THR A 98 14.30 3.82 8.31
N CYS A 99 13.58 4.76 7.68
CA CYS A 99 14.02 6.14 7.57
C CYS A 99 13.74 6.94 8.85
N LEU A 100 14.46 8.05 9.06
CA LEU A 100 14.26 8.94 10.22
C LEU A 100 12.88 9.60 10.27
N ASN A 101 12.19 9.70 9.13
CA ASN A 101 10.85 10.27 9.03
C ASN A 101 9.73 9.23 9.25
N SER A 102 10.07 7.97 9.51
CA SER A 102 9.10 6.92 9.82
C SER A 102 8.60 7.02 11.26
N SER A 103 7.37 6.59 11.49
CA SER A 103 6.76 6.54 12.82
C SER A 103 7.60 5.75 13.84
N SER A 104 7.71 6.28 15.07
CA SER A 104 8.32 5.60 16.23
C SER A 104 7.60 4.30 16.62
N ASN A 105 6.39 4.06 16.10
CA ASN A 105 5.68 2.80 16.26
C ASN A 105 6.46 1.60 15.70
N THR A 106 7.35 1.81 14.71
CA THR A 106 8.20 0.76 14.15
C THR A 106 9.13 0.17 15.22
N GLU A 107 9.75 1.01 16.05
CA GLU A 107 10.61 0.57 17.15
C GLU A 107 9.81 -0.17 18.24
N LEU A 108 8.64 0.37 18.58
CA LEU A 108 7.75 -0.26 19.58
C LEU A 108 7.31 -1.65 19.11
N LEU A 109 7.00 -1.80 17.82
CA LEU A 109 6.66 -3.09 17.23
C LEU A 109 7.85 -4.04 17.24
N ALA A 110 9.02 -3.61 16.78
CA ALA A 110 10.23 -4.45 16.72
C ALA A 110 10.63 -4.98 18.10
N LYS A 111 10.54 -4.17 19.15
CA LYS A 111 10.83 -4.56 20.54
C LYS A 111 9.98 -5.75 21.01
N LYS A 112 8.71 -5.85 20.59
CA LYS A 112 7.82 -6.98 20.94
C LYS A 112 8.35 -8.33 20.42
N TYR A 113 9.16 -8.30 19.36
CA TYR A 113 9.77 -9.48 18.73
C TYR A 113 11.26 -9.60 19.06
N ASN A 114 11.74 -8.92 20.10
CA ASN A 114 13.16 -8.82 20.47
C ASN A 114 14.06 -8.44 19.27
N SER A 115 13.50 -7.65 18.36
CA SER A 115 14.11 -7.22 17.10
C SER A 115 14.61 -5.78 17.23
N LYS A 116 15.53 -5.39 16.35
CA LYS A 116 16.16 -4.06 16.37
C LYS A 116 15.69 -3.24 15.18
N VAL A 117 15.69 -1.92 15.34
CA VAL A 117 15.51 -0.94 14.26
C VAL A 117 16.83 -0.20 14.08
#